data_AF-A0A3M6Y0C0-F1
#
_entry.id   AF-A0A3M6Y0C0-F1
#
_cell.length_a   1.000
_cell.length_b   1.000
_cell.length_c   1.000
_cell.angle_alpha   90.00
_cell.angle_beta   90.00
_cell.angle_gamma   90.00
#
_symmetry.space_group_name_H-M   'P 1'
#
loop_
_entity.id
_entity.type
_entity.pdbx_description
1 polymer ?
#
loop_
_entity_poly.entity_id
_entity_poly.type
_entity_poly.pdbx_seq_one_letter_code
_entity_poly.pdbx_strand_id
1 'polypeptide(L)'
;MLDMKIFAEADADLCLSRRILRDVRERGRDIEGCVKQWFAFVKPNFHKFVEPQRMVADIIVPRGIENKVAISMVSDQILKTLHQKSRLHQLELKRLGKVAENNPLSRNVIIVQHTNQIRGINTLLMNPEIDREDFIFYFDRLAVMLVEHGTDAGMRYKPFVVDTPVPGRQYRGLQLDGEPSAIVILRGGSCLETGLKRVLPDCRTGRMLIQTNYRTGEPELHFHSIAPDISEHNCVLLLDPQMSSGGAALMSVRVLLDHGVPQDRIVFVTYMAGKNGLNRLMTVYPAIKVVVCRIVEDMEFSSEDE
;
A
#
# COMPACT_ATOMS: atom_id res chain seq x y z
N MET A 1 -10.68 -3.98 -22.86
CA MET A 1 -11.49 -3.97 -24.11
C MET A 1 -11.86 -2.53 -24.36
N LEU A 2 -11.51 -1.94 -25.51
CA LEU A 2 -11.87 -0.54 -25.83
C LEU A 2 -13.35 -0.51 -26.27
N ASP A 3 -14.18 0.28 -25.59
CA ASP A 3 -15.64 0.23 -25.72
C ASP A 3 -16.22 1.05 -26.90
N MET A 4 -15.40 1.74 -27.70
CA MET A 4 -15.86 2.64 -28.77
C MET A 4 -14.90 2.65 -29.96
N LYS A 5 -15.44 2.46 -31.18
CA LYS A 5 -14.71 2.51 -32.46
C LYS A 5 -15.02 3.81 -33.18
N ILE A 6 -13.98 4.59 -33.46
CA ILE A 6 -14.12 5.90 -34.10
C ILE A 6 -13.36 5.91 -35.41
N PHE A 7 -14.02 6.33 -36.49
CA PHE A 7 -13.41 6.53 -37.80
C PHE A 7 -13.25 8.03 -38.07
N ALA A 8 -12.00 8.50 -38.18
CA ALA A 8 -11.72 9.89 -38.53
C ALA A 8 -11.68 10.06 -40.05
N GLU A 9 -12.62 10.83 -40.59
CA GLU A 9 -12.75 11.07 -42.02
C GLU A 9 -12.12 12.42 -42.42
N ALA A 10 -11.27 12.36 -43.44
CA ALA A 10 -10.64 13.51 -44.07
C ALA A 10 -10.39 13.23 -45.54
N ASP A 11 -10.49 14.26 -46.37
CA ASP A 11 -10.28 14.13 -47.82
C ASP A 11 -8.83 13.75 -48.15
N ALA A 12 -8.65 12.94 -49.19
CA ALA A 12 -7.33 12.44 -49.60
C ALA A 12 -6.35 13.58 -49.93
N ASP A 13 -6.84 14.67 -50.52
CA ASP A 13 -6.03 15.83 -50.91
C ASP A 13 -5.57 16.64 -49.69
N LEU A 14 -6.45 16.76 -48.68
CA LEU A 14 -6.11 17.33 -47.39
C LEU A 14 -5.08 16.48 -46.64
N CYS A 15 -5.20 15.15 -46.74
CA CYS A 15 -4.24 14.24 -46.14
C CYS A 15 -2.87 14.30 -46.82
N LEU A 16 -2.83 14.36 -48.15
CA LEU A 16 -1.61 14.50 -48.94
C LEU A 16 -0.90 15.83 -48.63
N SER A 17 -1.63 16.94 -48.67
CA SER A 17 -1.08 18.27 -48.38
C SER A 17 -0.50 18.37 -46.97
N ARG A 18 -1.24 17.93 -45.93
CA ARG A 18 -0.74 17.89 -44.54
C ARG A 18 0.51 17.02 -44.40
N ARG A 19 0.54 15.88 -45.09
CA ARG A 19 1.70 14.98 -45.07
C ARG A 19 2.92 15.61 -45.72
N ILE A 20 2.78 16.24 -46.89
CA ILE A 20 3.89 16.92 -47.57
C ILE A 20 4.46 18.01 -46.67
N LEU A 21 3.59 18.89 -46.13
CA LEU A 21 4.02 19.97 -45.24
C LEU A 21 4.77 19.44 -44.01
N ARG A 22 4.25 18.40 -43.35
CA ARG A 22 4.87 17.78 -42.18
C ARG A 22 6.20 17.10 -42.52
N ASP A 23 6.22 16.26 -43.55
CA ASP A 23 7.39 15.45 -43.89
C ASP A 23 8.54 16.30 -44.49
N VAL A 24 8.23 17.40 -45.18
CA VAL A 24 9.24 18.36 -45.67
C VAL A 24 9.76 19.23 -44.52
N ARG A 25 8.86 19.83 -43.72
CA ARG A 25 9.24 20.80 -42.67
C ARG A 25 9.88 20.14 -41.45
N GLU A 26 9.33 19.03 -40.98
CA GLU A 26 9.73 18.41 -39.71
C GLU A 26 10.72 17.26 -39.90
N ARG A 27 10.77 16.64 -41.09
CA ARG A 27 11.58 15.44 -41.36
C ARG A 27 12.60 15.61 -42.49
N GLY A 28 12.69 16.80 -43.09
CA GLY A 28 13.68 17.14 -44.11
C GLY A 28 13.59 16.30 -45.38
N ARG A 29 12.41 15.76 -45.71
CA ARG A 29 12.23 14.92 -46.91
C ARG A 29 12.02 15.74 -48.17
N ASP A 30 12.43 15.17 -49.29
CA ASP A 30 12.13 15.72 -50.62
C ASP A 30 10.65 15.55 -50.99
N ILE A 31 10.11 16.54 -51.71
CA ILE A 31 8.70 16.60 -52.11
C ILE A 31 8.35 15.46 -53.07
N GLU A 32 9.19 15.22 -54.06
CA GLU A 32 8.96 14.18 -55.08
C GLU A 32 8.93 12.80 -54.43
N GLY A 33 9.85 12.56 -53.49
CA GLY A 33 9.86 11.35 -52.64
C GLY A 33 8.57 11.16 -51.82
N CYS A 34 8.03 12.23 -51.22
CA CYS A 34 6.79 12.18 -50.44
C CYS A 34 5.58 11.83 -51.31
N VAL A 35 5.47 12.43 -52.50
CA VAL A 35 4.40 12.17 -53.46
C VAL A 35 4.48 10.75 -54.01
N LYS A 36 5.67 10.29 -54.40
CA LYS A 36 5.90 8.91 -54.86
C LYS A 36 5.46 7.90 -53.81
N GLN A 37 5.82 8.11 -52.55
CA GLN A 37 5.42 7.24 -51.45
C GLN A 37 3.89 7.24 -51.22
N TRP A 38 3.24 8.40 -51.34
CA TRP A 38 1.80 8.52 -51.17
C TRP A 38 1.03 7.62 -52.13
N PHE A 39 1.33 7.71 -53.43
CA PHE A 39 0.66 6.92 -54.45
C PHE A 39 1.08 5.45 -54.44
N ALA A 40 2.35 5.14 -54.14
CA ALA A 40 2.83 3.77 -54.14
C ALA A 40 2.30 2.94 -52.96
N PHE A 41 2.21 3.54 -51.77
CA PHE A 41 1.95 2.77 -50.54
C PHE A 41 0.81 3.33 -49.69
N VAL A 42 0.72 4.63 -49.51
CA VAL A 42 -0.15 5.21 -48.47
C VAL A 42 -1.62 5.16 -48.87
N LYS A 43 -1.94 5.71 -50.05
CA LYS A 43 -3.31 5.72 -50.59
C LYS A 43 -3.82 4.28 -50.85
N PRO A 44 -3.06 3.37 -51.49
CA PRO A 44 -3.51 1.99 -51.67
C PRO A 44 -3.75 1.24 -50.35
N ASN A 45 -2.87 1.40 -49.36
CA ASN A 45 -3.04 0.75 -48.06
C ASN A 45 -4.21 1.33 -47.26
N PHE A 46 -4.48 2.63 -47.38
CA PHE A 46 -5.68 3.23 -46.78
C PHE A 46 -6.95 2.56 -47.31
N HIS A 47 -7.11 2.47 -48.63
CA HIS A 47 -8.29 1.82 -49.25
C HIS A 47 -8.38 0.33 -48.90
N LYS A 48 -7.24 -0.36 -48.79
CA LYS A 48 -7.23 -1.80 -48.49
C LYS A 48 -7.51 -2.13 -47.02
N PHE A 49 -7.00 -1.33 -46.07
CA PHE A 49 -6.97 -1.72 -44.66
C PHE A 49 -7.67 -0.75 -43.70
N VAL A 50 -7.78 0.54 -44.06
CA VAL A 50 -8.33 1.57 -43.17
C VAL A 50 -9.77 1.89 -43.57
N GLU A 51 -10.03 2.23 -44.83
CA GLU A 51 -11.36 2.59 -45.33
C GLU A 51 -12.44 1.53 -45.04
N PRO A 52 -12.19 0.21 -45.16
CA PRO A 52 -13.20 -0.80 -44.83
C PRO A 52 -13.63 -0.75 -43.35
N GLN A 53 -12.78 -0.25 -42.45
CA GLN A 53 -13.12 -0.12 -41.03
C GLN A 53 -14.19 0.94 -40.77
N ARG A 54 -14.45 1.84 -41.72
CA ARG A 54 -15.55 2.81 -41.66
C ARG A 54 -16.90 2.13 -41.45
N MET A 55 -17.10 0.95 -42.04
CA MET A 55 -18.37 0.20 -41.99
C MET A 55 -18.67 -0.40 -40.62
N VAL A 56 -17.65 -0.54 -39.77
CA VAL A 56 -17.76 -1.18 -38.44
C VAL A 56 -17.43 -0.19 -37.31
N ALA A 57 -17.34 1.10 -37.62
CA ALA A 57 -17.13 2.16 -36.65
C ALA A 57 -18.45 2.59 -36.02
N ASP A 58 -18.44 2.88 -34.72
CA ASP A 58 -19.62 3.35 -34.00
C ASP A 58 -19.88 4.84 -34.29
N ILE A 59 -18.81 5.61 -34.55
CA ILE A 59 -18.88 7.05 -34.85
C ILE A 59 -17.92 7.39 -36.00
N ILE A 60 -18.40 8.21 -36.95
CA ILE A 60 -17.58 8.83 -37.99
C ILE A 60 -17.41 10.31 -37.67
N VAL A 61 -16.17 10.78 -37.59
CA VAL A 61 -15.82 12.18 -37.32
C VAL A 61 -15.30 12.83 -38.60
N PRO A 62 -16.10 13.65 -39.32
CA PRO A 62 -15.67 14.31 -40.55
C PRO A 62 -14.81 15.54 -40.26
N ARG A 63 -14.02 15.96 -41.25
CA ARG A 63 -13.12 17.12 -41.23
C ARG A 63 -11.93 16.99 -40.25
N GLY A 64 -11.67 15.77 -39.76
CA GLY A 64 -10.55 15.47 -38.86
C GLY A 64 -10.41 16.47 -37.70
N ILE A 65 -9.19 17.01 -37.52
CA ILE A 65 -8.80 17.92 -36.43
C ILE A 65 -9.60 19.24 -36.42
N GLU A 66 -10.18 19.65 -37.56
CA GLU A 66 -10.91 20.91 -37.68
C GLU A 66 -12.29 20.84 -37.03
N ASN A 67 -12.84 19.63 -36.86
CA ASN A 67 -14.13 19.43 -36.23
C ASN A 67 -14.01 19.41 -34.70
N LYS A 68 -13.63 20.57 -34.13
CA LYS A 68 -13.46 20.75 -32.68
C LYS A 68 -14.71 20.37 -31.88
N VAL A 69 -15.91 20.59 -32.45
CA VAL A 69 -17.18 20.22 -31.82
C VAL A 69 -17.29 18.71 -31.65
N ALA A 70 -17.08 17.93 -32.72
CA ALA A 70 -17.13 16.47 -32.64
C ALA A 70 -16.04 15.90 -31.71
N ILE A 71 -14.84 16.49 -31.74
CA ILE A 71 -13.74 16.11 -30.83
C ILE A 71 -14.13 16.35 -29.37
N SER A 72 -14.73 17.50 -29.06
CA SER A 72 -15.22 17.80 -27.71
C SER A 72 -16.28 16.80 -27.27
N MET A 73 -17.30 16.56 -28.09
CA MET A 73 -18.39 15.63 -27.76
C MET A 73 -17.88 14.21 -27.48
N VAL A 74 -16.95 13.70 -28.29
CA VAL A 74 -16.31 12.40 -28.08
C VAL A 74 -15.50 12.39 -26.79
N SER A 75 -14.70 13.44 -26.56
CA SER A 75 -13.86 13.55 -25.37
C SER A 75 -14.71 13.61 -24.09
N ASP A 76 -15.78 14.40 -24.10
CA ASP A 76 -16.72 14.54 -22.99
C ASP A 76 -17.43 13.22 -22.70
N GLN A 77 -17.83 12.48 -23.74
CA GLN A 77 -18.45 11.17 -23.58
C GLN A 77 -17.48 10.11 -23.02
N ILE A 78 -16.22 10.12 -23.47
CA ILE A 78 -15.17 9.24 -22.94
C ILE A 78 -14.93 9.56 -21.46
N LEU A 79 -14.74 10.84 -21.12
CA LEU A 79 -14.54 11.28 -19.74
C LEU A 79 -15.72 10.87 -18.86
N LYS A 80 -16.95 11.14 -19.29
CA LYS A 80 -18.17 10.74 -18.58
C LYS A 80 -18.26 9.23 -18.35
N THR A 81 -17.91 8.44 -19.37
CA THR A 81 -17.90 6.97 -19.28
C THR A 81 -16.83 6.48 -18.31
N LEU A 82 -15.62 7.05 -18.36
CA LEU A 82 -14.54 6.73 -17.43
C LEU A 82 -14.92 7.07 -15.99
N HIS A 83 -15.50 8.24 -15.75
CA HIS A 83 -16.03 8.63 -14.44
C HIS A 83 -17.10 7.66 -13.95
N GLN A 84 -18.06 7.29 -14.80
CA GLN A 84 -19.11 6.34 -14.43
C GLN A 84 -18.54 4.94 -14.11
N LYS A 85 -17.61 4.42 -14.93
CA LYS A 85 -16.96 3.13 -14.69
C LYS A 85 -16.12 3.15 -13.41
N SER A 86 -15.35 4.21 -13.19
CA SER A 86 -14.59 4.42 -11.95
C SER A 86 -15.52 4.41 -10.73
N ARG A 87 -16.63 5.16 -10.78
CA ARG A 87 -17.62 5.20 -9.70
C ARG A 87 -18.25 3.83 -9.43
N LEU A 88 -18.64 3.10 -10.48
CA LEU A 88 -19.19 1.74 -10.33
C LEU A 88 -18.17 0.78 -9.74
N HIS A 89 -16.91 0.88 -10.16
CA HIS A 89 -15.83 0.06 -9.63
C HIS A 89 -15.58 0.36 -8.14
N GLN A 90 -15.54 1.64 -7.75
CA GLN A 90 -15.44 2.05 -6.35
C GLN A 90 -16.62 1.54 -5.51
N LEU A 91 -17.86 1.60 -6.04
CA LEU A 91 -19.04 1.06 -5.35
C LEU A 91 -18.95 -0.45 -5.14
N GLU A 92 -18.49 -1.20 -6.14
CA GLU A 92 -18.31 -2.64 -6.02
C GLU A 92 -17.17 -2.99 -5.04
N LEU A 93 -16.06 -2.24 -5.07
CA LEU A 93 -14.98 -2.37 -4.08
C LEU A 93 -15.50 -2.10 -2.66
N LYS A 94 -16.29 -1.04 -2.46
CA LYS A 94 -16.94 -0.75 -1.17
C LYS A 94 -17.88 -1.87 -0.73
N ARG A 95 -18.65 -2.45 -1.66
CA ARG A 95 -19.53 -3.60 -1.37
C ARG A 95 -18.73 -4.82 -0.93
N LEU A 96 -17.66 -5.16 -1.65
CA LEU A 96 -16.76 -6.26 -1.29
C LEU A 96 -16.05 -6.01 0.05
N GLY A 97 -15.63 -4.76 0.30
CA GLY A 97 -15.09 -4.30 1.57
C GLY A 97 -16.07 -4.53 2.73
N LYS A 98 -17.35 -4.18 2.56
CA LYS A 98 -18.39 -4.45 3.58
C LYS A 98 -18.61 -5.93 3.85
N VAL A 99 -18.49 -6.78 2.83
CA VAL A 99 -18.57 -8.25 3.02
C VAL A 99 -17.36 -8.74 3.83
N ALA A 100 -16.16 -8.20 3.57
CA ALA A 100 -14.95 -8.50 4.32
C ALA A 100 -14.96 -7.93 5.75
N GLU A 101 -15.62 -6.79 5.99
CA GLU A 101 -15.80 -6.20 7.32
C GLU A 101 -16.65 -7.10 8.23
N ASN A 102 -17.55 -7.91 7.70
CA ASN A 102 -18.35 -8.82 8.52
C ASN A 102 -17.58 -10.09 8.93
N ASN A 103 -16.39 -10.34 8.39
CA ASN A 103 -15.58 -11.45 8.84
C ASN A 103 -14.95 -11.15 10.22
N PRO A 104 -14.99 -12.13 11.14
CA PRO A 104 -14.28 -11.99 12.41
C PRO A 104 -12.78 -11.92 12.15
N LEU A 105 -12.09 -11.09 12.92
CA LEU A 105 -10.63 -11.01 12.89
C LEU A 105 -10.02 -12.34 13.33
N SER A 106 -8.85 -12.67 12.78
CA SER A 106 -8.09 -13.84 13.19
C SER A 106 -7.78 -13.78 14.70
N ARG A 107 -7.77 -14.94 15.37
CA ARG A 107 -7.35 -15.08 16.78
C ARG A 107 -5.93 -14.59 17.05
N ASN A 108 -5.10 -14.48 16.00
CA ASN A 108 -3.74 -13.97 16.10
C ASN A 108 -3.68 -12.42 16.08
N VAL A 109 -4.82 -11.75 15.89
CA VAL A 109 -4.96 -10.31 16.10
C VAL A 109 -5.37 -10.07 17.54
N ILE A 110 -4.43 -9.57 18.34
CA ILE A 110 -4.56 -9.25 19.75
C ILE A 110 -4.86 -7.76 19.85
N ILE A 111 -6.09 -7.44 20.25
CA ILE A 111 -6.50 -6.06 20.50
C ILE A 111 -6.17 -5.75 21.96
N VAL A 112 -5.38 -4.70 22.19
CA VAL A 112 -5.03 -4.26 23.54
C VAL A 112 -6.31 -3.89 24.31
N GLN A 113 -6.44 -4.36 25.56
CA GLN A 113 -7.62 -4.07 26.37
C GLN A 113 -7.71 -2.57 26.71
N HIS A 114 -8.84 -1.95 26.41
CA HIS A 114 -9.06 -0.52 26.67
C HIS A 114 -9.42 -0.22 28.13
N THR A 115 -8.44 -0.28 29.01
CA THR A 115 -8.57 0.18 30.41
C THR A 115 -8.85 1.69 30.47
N ASN A 116 -9.31 2.19 31.62
CA ASN A 116 -9.54 3.64 31.80
C ASN A 116 -8.28 4.48 31.51
N GLN A 117 -7.09 3.94 31.78
CA GLN A 117 -5.82 4.61 31.45
C GLN A 117 -5.61 4.72 29.93
N ILE A 118 -5.75 3.62 29.19
CA ILE A 118 -5.58 3.62 27.74
C ILE A 118 -6.64 4.48 27.06
N ARG A 119 -7.89 4.44 27.55
CA ARG A 119 -8.96 5.31 27.08
C ARG A 119 -8.65 6.78 27.31
N GLY A 120 -8.17 7.15 28.49
CA GLY A 120 -7.77 8.53 28.81
C GLY A 120 -6.63 9.03 27.91
N ILE A 121 -5.60 8.21 27.71
CA ILE A 121 -4.49 8.52 26.78
C ILE A 121 -5.02 8.69 25.36
N ASN A 122 -5.86 7.76 24.88
CA ASN A 122 -6.45 7.85 23.55
C ASN A 122 -7.31 9.11 23.37
N THR A 123 -8.05 9.55 24.39
CA THR A 123 -8.80 10.82 24.34
C THR A 123 -7.86 12.00 24.12
N LEU A 124 -6.72 12.05 24.81
CA LEU A 124 -5.72 13.11 24.66
C LEU A 124 -5.08 13.06 23.27
N LEU A 125 -4.63 11.89 22.81
CA LEU A 125 -4.01 11.71 21.50
C LEU A 125 -4.94 12.00 20.31
N MET A 126 -6.25 12.00 20.54
CA MET A 126 -7.27 12.30 19.54
C MET A 126 -7.81 13.73 19.64
N ASN A 127 -7.41 14.49 20.66
CA ASN A 127 -7.79 15.89 20.79
C ASN A 127 -6.91 16.73 19.85
N PRO A 128 -7.47 17.41 18.82
CA PRO A 128 -6.69 18.27 17.94
C PRO A 128 -6.08 19.50 18.65
N GLU A 129 -6.54 19.83 19.85
CA GLU A 129 -6.04 20.94 20.65
C GLU A 129 -4.86 20.55 21.57
N ILE A 130 -4.46 19.28 21.60
CA ILE A 130 -3.31 18.84 22.41
C ILE A 130 -2.02 19.51 21.91
N ASP A 131 -1.20 19.99 22.84
CA ASP A 131 0.12 20.49 22.47
C ASP A 131 1.07 19.34 22.12
N ARG A 132 2.16 19.69 21.45
CA ARG A 132 3.10 18.71 20.92
C ARG A 132 3.83 17.93 22.03
N GLU A 133 4.14 18.56 23.16
CA GLU A 133 4.92 17.94 24.22
C GLU A 133 4.07 16.88 24.95
N ASP A 134 2.83 17.23 25.27
CA ASP A 134 1.87 16.27 25.82
C ASP A 134 1.60 15.12 24.85
N PHE A 135 1.42 15.40 23.55
CA PHE A 135 1.22 14.34 22.56
C PHE A 135 2.37 13.31 22.59
N ILE A 136 3.62 13.78 22.55
CA ILE A 136 4.80 12.90 22.58
C ILE A 136 4.85 12.13 23.90
N PHE A 137 4.63 12.81 25.03
CA PHE A 137 4.66 12.19 26.35
C PHE A 137 3.62 11.06 26.48
N TYR A 138 2.36 11.34 26.12
CA TYR A 138 1.28 10.36 26.22
C TYR A 138 1.42 9.25 25.18
N PHE A 139 1.93 9.55 23.98
CA PHE A 139 2.21 8.52 22.97
C PHE A 139 3.33 7.59 23.42
N ASP A 140 4.43 8.11 23.99
CA ASP A 140 5.53 7.30 24.53
C ASP A 140 5.05 6.39 25.67
N ARG A 141 4.15 6.86 26.53
CA ARG A 141 3.52 6.03 27.57
C ARG A 141 2.72 4.88 26.96
N LEU A 142 1.96 5.15 25.90
CA LEU A 142 1.20 4.12 25.21
C LEU A 142 2.13 3.14 24.46
N ALA A 143 3.21 3.64 23.86
CA ALA A 143 4.19 2.82 23.16
C ALA A 143 4.83 1.76 24.08
N VAL A 144 5.12 2.10 25.33
CA VAL A 144 5.58 1.13 26.34
C VAL A 144 4.55 0.01 26.52
N MET A 145 3.30 0.36 26.80
CA MET A 145 2.22 -0.63 27.01
C MET A 145 2.02 -1.51 25.77
N LEU A 146 2.11 -0.91 24.57
CA LEU A 146 1.93 -1.60 23.31
C LEU A 146 3.07 -2.60 23.05
N VAL A 147 4.32 -2.20 23.33
CA VAL A 147 5.47 -3.10 23.23
C VAL A 147 5.39 -4.22 24.28
N GLU A 148 4.97 -3.93 25.52
CA GLU A 148 4.76 -4.97 26.54
C GLU A 148 3.79 -6.07 26.04
N HIS A 149 2.66 -5.68 25.45
CA HIS A 149 1.73 -6.63 24.84
C HIS A 149 2.37 -7.37 23.64
N GLY A 150 3.21 -6.69 22.86
CA GLY A 150 4.02 -7.31 21.80
C GLY A 150 4.95 -8.39 22.34
N THR A 151 5.62 -8.12 23.46
CA THR A 151 6.52 -9.08 24.11
C THR A 151 5.77 -10.27 24.69
N ASP A 152 4.64 -10.05 25.37
CA ASP A 152 3.80 -11.11 25.92
C ASP A 152 3.23 -12.02 24.82
N ALA A 153 2.85 -11.43 23.69
CA ALA A 153 2.35 -12.17 22.53
C ALA A 153 3.44 -13.04 21.86
N GLY A 154 4.68 -12.55 21.77
CA GLY A 154 5.72 -13.15 20.93
C GLY A 154 6.77 -13.99 21.64
N MET A 155 7.17 -13.58 22.84
CA MET A 155 8.30 -14.17 23.54
C MET A 155 8.00 -15.57 24.03
N ARG A 156 9.04 -16.40 24.05
CA ARG A 156 8.99 -17.77 24.54
C ARG A 156 9.82 -17.87 25.79
N TYR A 157 9.36 -18.69 26.73
CA TYR A 157 10.00 -18.87 28.00
C TYR A 157 10.16 -20.35 28.31
N LYS A 158 11.24 -20.69 29.01
CA LYS A 158 11.50 -22.02 29.54
C LYS A 158 11.43 -22.03 31.07
N PRO A 159 10.99 -23.13 31.70
CA PRO A 159 11.01 -23.26 33.16
C PRO A 159 12.41 -23.02 33.71
N PHE A 160 12.52 -22.20 34.75
CA PHE A 160 13.78 -21.91 35.41
C PHE A 160 13.56 -21.77 36.92
N VAL A 161 14.40 -22.43 37.71
CA VAL A 161 14.28 -22.45 39.17
C VAL A 161 15.42 -21.64 39.76
N VAL A 162 15.09 -20.73 40.67
CA VAL A 162 16.06 -19.92 41.41
C VAL A 162 15.90 -20.14 42.91
N ASP A 163 17.01 -20.11 43.63
CA ASP A 163 17.00 -20.05 45.09
C ASP A 163 16.66 -18.63 45.53
N THR A 164 15.68 -18.52 46.42
CA THR A 164 15.30 -17.22 46.99
C THR A 164 16.24 -16.86 48.14
N PRO A 165 16.30 -15.58 48.56
CA PRO A 165 17.05 -15.19 49.76
C PRO A 165 16.60 -15.89 51.05
N VAL A 166 15.41 -16.51 51.06
CA VAL A 166 14.92 -17.31 52.18
C VAL A 166 15.53 -18.73 52.09
N PRO A 167 16.34 -19.16 53.08
CA PRO A 167 17.01 -20.45 53.04
C PRO A 167 16.05 -21.62 52.80
N GLY A 168 16.42 -22.50 51.86
CA GLY A 168 15.65 -23.69 51.53
C GLY A 168 14.38 -23.45 50.70
N ARG A 169 14.11 -22.21 50.27
CA ARG A 169 12.94 -21.88 49.44
C ARG A 169 13.32 -21.58 48.00
N GLN A 170 12.79 -22.38 47.09
CA GLN A 170 12.96 -22.22 45.65
C GLN A 170 11.75 -21.53 45.01
N TYR A 171 12.01 -20.67 44.02
CA TYR A 171 11.00 -20.09 43.16
C TYR A 171 11.05 -20.73 41.78
N ARG A 172 9.93 -21.31 41.34
CA ARG A 172 9.77 -21.91 40.01
C ARG A 172 9.25 -20.85 39.05
N GLY A 173 10.18 -20.15 38.42
CA GLY A 173 9.90 -19.09 37.46
C GLY A 173 10.09 -19.52 36.01
N LEU A 174 10.28 -18.50 35.18
CA LEU A 174 10.47 -18.60 33.75
C LEU A 174 11.72 -17.79 33.36
N GLN A 175 12.50 -18.30 32.41
CA GLN A 175 13.60 -17.59 31.78
C GLN A 175 13.30 -17.44 30.29
N LEU A 176 13.65 -16.29 29.71
CA LEU A 176 13.50 -16.07 28.28
C LEU A 176 14.27 -17.14 27.49
N ASP A 177 13.61 -17.71 26.50
CA ASP A 177 14.21 -18.69 25.60
C ASP A 177 14.64 -17.98 24.31
N GLY A 178 15.94 -17.82 24.11
CA GLY A 178 16.55 -17.13 22.97
C GLY A 178 16.54 -15.59 23.06
N GLU A 179 17.09 -14.95 22.03
CA GLU A 179 17.20 -13.50 21.96
C GLU A 179 16.02 -12.88 21.18
N PRO A 180 15.43 -11.78 21.67
CA PRO A 180 14.45 -11.00 20.93
C PRO A 180 15.15 -9.92 20.09
N SER A 181 14.52 -9.58 18.97
CA SER A 181 14.93 -8.44 18.15
C SER A 181 13.73 -7.63 17.70
N ALA A 182 13.98 -6.41 17.26
CA ALA A 182 12.96 -5.56 16.68
C ALA A 182 13.43 -5.01 15.34
N ILE A 183 12.50 -4.86 14.40
CA ILE A 183 12.69 -4.13 13.16
C ILE A 183 11.75 -2.94 13.16
N VAL A 184 12.33 -1.76 12.98
CA VAL A 184 11.60 -0.51 12.89
C VAL A 184 11.29 -0.22 11.41
N ILE A 185 10.00 -0.09 11.08
CA ILE A 185 9.57 0.32 9.74
C ILE A 185 9.63 1.85 9.66
N LEU A 186 10.55 2.35 8.85
CA LEU A 186 10.77 3.78 8.70
C LEU A 186 9.68 4.42 7.83
N ARG A 187 9.26 5.66 8.12
CA ARG A 187 9.76 6.53 9.21
C ARG A 187 8.96 6.42 10.51
N GLY A 188 7.67 6.05 10.41
CA GLY A 188 6.74 6.08 11.53
C GLY A 188 7.14 5.20 12.70
N GLY A 189 7.67 4.00 12.44
CA GLY A 189 8.04 3.01 13.44
C GLY A 189 8.98 3.51 14.54
N SER A 190 9.80 4.54 14.24
CA SER A 190 10.74 5.09 15.21
C SER A 190 10.07 5.71 16.45
N CYS A 191 8.81 6.10 16.38
CA CYS A 191 8.08 6.57 17.57
C CYS A 191 7.85 5.46 18.61
N LEU A 192 7.97 4.18 18.24
CA LEU A 192 7.88 3.05 19.16
C LEU A 192 9.23 2.66 19.78
N GLU A 193 10.35 3.22 19.30
CA GLU A 193 11.70 2.88 19.80
C GLU A 193 11.87 3.28 21.28
N THR A 194 11.31 4.42 21.70
CA THR A 194 11.34 4.85 23.11
C THR A 194 10.65 3.82 24.00
N GLY A 195 9.48 3.32 23.59
CA GLY A 195 8.76 2.25 24.27
C GLY A 195 9.57 0.95 24.29
N LEU A 196 10.13 0.57 23.14
CA LEU A 196 10.97 -0.63 23.01
C LEU A 196 12.15 -0.62 23.98
N LYS A 197 12.91 0.47 24.04
CA LYS A 197 14.11 0.56 24.90
C LYS A 197 13.79 0.61 26.39
N ARG A 198 12.58 1.01 26.78
CA ARG A 198 12.11 0.92 28.17
C ARG A 198 11.75 -0.51 28.57
N VAL A 199 11.15 -1.28 27.67
CA VAL A 199 10.74 -2.67 27.94
C VAL A 199 11.91 -3.64 27.74
N LEU A 200 12.71 -3.44 26.69
CA LEU A 200 13.85 -4.27 26.30
C LEU A 200 15.08 -3.40 25.98
N PRO A 201 15.84 -2.99 27.00
CA PRO A 201 17.02 -2.13 26.82
C PRO A 201 18.03 -2.70 25.81
N ASP A 202 18.32 -3.99 25.93
CA ASP A 202 19.33 -4.71 25.14
C ASP A 202 18.80 -5.27 23.81
N CYS A 203 17.56 -4.92 23.42
CA CYS A 203 16.99 -5.41 22.17
C CYS A 203 17.79 -4.94 20.96
N ARG A 204 18.22 -5.89 20.13
CA ARG A 204 18.86 -5.63 18.83
C ARG A 204 17.82 -5.03 17.88
N THR A 205 18.14 -3.87 17.30
CA THR A 205 17.19 -3.11 16.47
C THR A 205 17.70 -3.00 15.03
N GLY A 206 16.97 -3.59 14.09
CA GLY A 206 17.14 -3.36 12.66
C GLY A 206 16.15 -2.33 12.12
N ARG A 207 16.32 -1.95 10.85
CA ARG A 207 15.50 -0.93 10.18
C ARG A 207 15.12 -1.37 8.78
N MET A 208 13.91 -1.03 8.34
CA MET A 208 13.46 -1.20 6.96
C MET A 208 12.80 0.09 6.47
N LEU A 209 13.12 0.54 5.27
CA LEU A 209 12.41 1.60 4.58
C LEU A 209 11.60 1.00 3.44
N ILE A 210 10.28 1.05 3.59
CA ILE A 210 9.33 0.59 2.58
C ILE A 210 8.54 1.81 2.12
N GLN A 211 8.49 2.03 0.81
CA GLN A 211 7.71 3.12 0.23
C GLN A 211 6.84 2.58 -0.89
N THR A 212 5.62 3.09 -0.97
CA THR A 212 4.72 2.75 -2.07
C THR A 212 5.11 3.54 -3.30
N ASN A 213 5.36 2.85 -4.40
CA ASN A 213 5.63 3.49 -5.68
C ASN A 213 4.37 4.22 -6.18
N TYR A 214 4.48 5.52 -6.43
CA TYR A 214 3.34 6.36 -6.81
C TYR A 214 2.73 6.00 -8.17
N ARG A 215 3.48 5.34 -9.06
CA ARG A 215 3.00 4.95 -10.40
C ARG A 215 2.24 3.63 -10.38
N THR A 216 2.75 2.65 -9.64
CA THR A 216 2.22 1.28 -9.61
C THR A 216 1.29 1.03 -8.43
N GLY A 217 1.43 1.81 -7.34
CA GLY A 217 0.73 1.56 -6.07
C GLY A 217 1.31 0.39 -5.28
N GLU A 218 2.45 -0.17 -5.71
CA GLU A 218 3.08 -1.33 -5.06
C GLU A 218 4.09 -0.91 -3.98
N PRO A 219 4.18 -1.61 -2.84
CA PRO A 219 5.19 -1.36 -1.82
C PRO A 219 6.56 -1.89 -2.26
N GLU A 220 7.57 -1.04 -2.24
CA GLU A 220 8.96 -1.37 -2.60
C GLU A 220 9.89 -1.22 -1.39
N LEU A 221 10.85 -2.14 -1.26
CA LEU A 221 11.91 -2.06 -0.25
C LEU A 221 13.05 -1.18 -0.78
N HIS A 222 13.28 -0.04 -0.15
CA HIS A 222 14.35 0.90 -0.54
C HIS A 222 15.62 0.74 0.29
N PHE A 223 15.48 0.32 1.55
CA PHE A 223 16.61 0.15 2.46
C PHE A 223 16.28 -0.89 3.52
N HIS A 224 17.27 -1.67 3.92
CA HIS A 224 17.20 -2.48 5.11
C HIS A 224 18.56 -2.56 5.81
N SER A 225 18.52 -2.64 7.13
CA SER A 225 19.65 -2.92 8.00
C SER A 225 19.16 -3.94 9.01
N ILE A 226 19.42 -5.21 8.73
CA ILE A 226 18.90 -6.37 9.46
C ILE A 226 20.10 -7.19 9.93
N ALA A 227 20.05 -7.74 11.14
CA ALA A 227 21.10 -8.58 11.65
C ALA A 227 21.22 -9.88 10.82
N PRO A 228 22.45 -10.34 10.49
CA PRO A 228 22.63 -11.52 9.65
C PRO A 228 22.13 -12.83 10.30
N ASP A 229 22.06 -12.85 11.63
CA ASP A 229 21.61 -13.96 12.47
C ASP A 229 20.12 -13.86 12.87
N ILE A 230 19.34 -12.98 12.23
CA ILE A 230 17.93 -12.75 12.60
C ILE A 230 17.04 -14.00 12.55
N SER A 231 17.37 -14.98 11.70
CA SER A 231 16.65 -16.25 11.60
C SER A 231 16.75 -17.09 12.88
N GLU A 232 17.80 -16.90 13.68
CA GLU A 232 18.02 -17.59 14.96
C GLU A 232 17.23 -16.96 16.11
N HIS A 233 16.80 -15.70 15.96
CA HIS A 233 16.04 -15.01 16.99
C HIS A 233 14.67 -15.68 17.22
N ASN A 234 14.27 -15.77 18.49
CA ASN A 234 13.04 -16.47 18.87
C ASN A 234 11.79 -15.59 18.76
N CYS A 235 11.97 -14.27 18.71
CA CYS A 235 10.90 -13.29 18.51
C CYS A 235 11.45 -12.07 17.73
N VAL A 236 10.73 -11.66 16.68
CA VAL A 236 11.03 -10.47 15.90
C VAL A 236 9.82 -9.53 15.94
N LEU A 237 9.96 -8.40 16.63
CA LEU A 237 8.95 -7.36 16.72
C LEU A 237 9.04 -6.43 15.49
N LEU A 238 8.02 -6.41 14.64
CA LEU A 238 7.87 -5.41 13.58
C LEU A 238 7.15 -4.19 14.17
N LEU A 239 7.79 -3.02 14.15
CA LEU A 239 7.26 -1.79 14.77
C LEU A 239 6.82 -0.79 13.70
N ASP A 240 5.52 -0.46 13.70
CA ASP A 240 4.93 0.57 12.85
C ASP A 240 3.65 1.14 13.51
N PRO A 241 3.57 2.45 13.84
CA PRO A 241 2.43 3.00 14.56
C PRO A 241 1.11 2.95 13.77
N GLN A 242 1.16 2.91 12.44
CA GLN A 242 -0.04 2.98 11.62
C GLN A 242 -0.01 1.99 10.45
N MET A 243 -1.01 1.11 10.40
CA MET A 243 -1.22 0.20 9.28
C MET A 243 -2.54 0.50 8.58
N SER A 244 -2.50 1.22 7.45
CA SER A 244 -3.70 1.50 6.64
C SER A 244 -4.02 0.34 5.68
N SER A 245 -3.44 0.32 4.47
CA SER A 245 -3.72 -0.72 3.46
C SER A 245 -3.05 -2.08 3.71
N GLY A 246 -2.17 -2.16 4.71
CA GLY A 246 -1.34 -3.33 5.00
C GLY A 246 -0.17 -3.56 4.03
N GLY A 247 0.04 -2.70 3.03
CA GLY A 247 1.10 -2.88 2.02
C GLY A 247 2.51 -2.94 2.61
N ALA A 248 2.87 -1.98 3.47
CA ALA A 248 4.18 -1.96 4.13
C ALA A 248 4.36 -3.14 5.10
N ALA A 249 3.30 -3.54 5.82
CA ALA A 249 3.32 -4.70 6.71
C ALA A 249 3.51 -6.02 5.96
N LEU A 250 2.85 -6.19 4.81
CA LEU A 250 3.03 -7.38 3.96
C LEU A 250 4.46 -7.48 3.43
N MET A 251 5.02 -6.35 2.98
CA MET A 251 6.37 -6.30 2.45
C MET A 251 7.41 -6.54 3.56
N SER A 252 7.24 -5.96 4.75
CA SER A 252 8.18 -6.19 5.86
C SER A 252 8.19 -7.64 6.34
N VAL A 253 7.01 -8.27 6.45
CA VAL A 253 6.91 -9.71 6.76
C VAL A 253 7.55 -10.55 5.65
N ARG A 254 7.33 -10.19 4.37
CA ARG A 254 7.95 -10.89 3.24
C ARG A 254 9.47 -10.87 3.34
N VAL A 255 10.05 -9.70 3.57
CA VAL A 255 11.50 -9.53 3.70
C VAL A 255 12.06 -10.37 4.85
N LEU A 256 11.38 -10.44 5.99
CA LEU A 256 11.80 -11.29 7.11
C LEU A 256 11.77 -12.79 6.77
N LEU A 257 10.72 -13.24 6.08
CA LEU A 257 10.64 -14.63 5.60
C LEU A 257 11.77 -14.96 4.62
N ASP A 258 12.13 -14.02 3.73
CA ASP A 258 13.25 -14.18 2.80
C ASP A 258 14.61 -14.22 3.54
N HIS A 259 14.71 -13.63 4.73
CA HIS A 259 15.86 -13.77 5.64
C HIS A 259 15.79 -15.02 6.54
N GLY A 260 14.81 -15.90 6.32
CA GLY A 260 14.68 -17.18 7.02
C GLY A 260 14.02 -17.12 8.40
N VAL A 261 13.39 -15.99 8.77
CA VAL A 261 12.64 -15.89 10.04
C VAL A 261 11.33 -16.67 9.92
N PRO A 262 11.06 -17.66 10.80
CA PRO A 262 9.77 -18.36 10.81
C PRO A 262 8.61 -17.41 11.10
N GLN A 263 7.49 -17.63 10.40
CA GLN A 263 6.31 -16.78 10.46
C GLN A 263 5.72 -16.66 11.87
N ASP A 264 5.72 -17.75 12.64
CA ASP A 264 5.19 -17.82 14.02
C ASP A 264 6.07 -17.11 15.06
N ARG A 265 7.24 -16.60 14.66
CA ARG A 265 8.13 -15.78 15.49
C ARG A 265 8.00 -14.27 15.21
N ILE A 266 7.19 -13.89 14.22
CA ILE A 266 6.99 -12.49 13.85
C ILE A 266 5.78 -11.95 14.60
N VAL A 267 5.97 -10.83 15.30
CA VAL A 267 4.89 -10.07 15.94
C VAL A 267 4.86 -8.66 15.38
N PHE A 268 3.76 -8.30 14.73
CA PHE A 268 3.52 -6.96 14.23
C PHE A 268 2.87 -6.11 15.33
N VAL A 269 3.52 -5.02 15.72
CA VAL A 269 3.10 -4.16 16.83
C VAL A 269 2.72 -2.79 16.26
N THR A 270 1.46 -2.41 16.41
CA THR A 270 0.92 -1.19 15.81
C THR A 270 -0.08 -0.46 16.70
N TYR A 271 -0.05 0.87 16.69
CA TYR A 271 -1.00 1.65 17.46
C TYR A 271 -2.36 1.66 16.79
N MET A 272 -2.42 1.94 15.49
CA MET A 272 -3.65 2.07 14.72
C MET A 272 -3.63 1.20 13.48
N ALA A 273 -4.67 0.42 13.24
CA ALA A 273 -4.78 -0.38 12.02
C ALA A 273 -6.17 -0.33 11.40
N GLY A 274 -6.21 -0.29 10.07
CA GLY A 274 -7.43 -0.49 9.29
C GLY A 274 -7.86 -1.96 9.31
N LYS A 275 -9.17 -2.21 9.35
CA LYS A 275 -9.71 -3.58 9.40
C LYS A 275 -9.37 -4.37 8.13
N ASN A 276 -9.45 -3.74 6.96
CA ASN A 276 -9.07 -4.39 5.71
C ASN A 276 -7.57 -4.69 5.64
N GLY A 277 -6.72 -3.80 6.14
CA GLY A 277 -5.28 -4.02 6.26
C GLY A 277 -4.95 -5.25 7.13
N LEU A 278 -5.59 -5.38 8.29
CA LEU A 278 -5.46 -6.53 9.19
C LEU A 278 -5.91 -7.83 8.51
N ASN A 279 -7.10 -7.84 7.91
CA ASN A 279 -7.63 -9.02 7.23
C ASN A 279 -6.72 -9.48 6.09
N ARG A 280 -6.20 -8.53 5.30
CA ARG A 280 -5.27 -8.82 4.21
C ARG A 280 -3.98 -9.43 4.74
N LEU A 281 -3.39 -8.84 5.78
CA LEU A 281 -2.17 -9.34 6.40
C LEU A 281 -2.37 -10.75 6.97
N MET A 282 -3.47 -11.00 7.68
CA MET A 282 -3.80 -12.32 8.25
C MET A 282 -4.14 -13.38 7.20
N THR A 283 -4.71 -12.98 6.07
CA THR A 283 -5.01 -13.91 4.97
C THR A 283 -3.73 -14.40 4.28
N VAL A 284 -2.79 -13.49 4.02
CA VAL A 284 -1.51 -13.83 3.40
C VAL A 284 -0.59 -14.53 4.39
N TYR A 285 -0.57 -14.05 5.63
CA TYR A 285 0.31 -14.53 6.68
C TYR A 285 -0.46 -14.95 7.94
N PRO A 286 -1.10 -16.13 7.96
CA PRO A 286 -1.96 -16.56 9.05
C PRO A 286 -1.24 -16.89 10.37
N ALA A 287 0.05 -17.24 10.35
CA ALA A 287 0.79 -17.67 11.54
C ALA A 287 1.48 -16.54 12.31
N ILE A 288 1.57 -15.32 11.75
CA ILE A 288 2.11 -14.18 12.50
C ILE A 288 1.11 -13.74 13.57
N LYS A 289 1.60 -13.00 14.57
CA LYS A 289 0.74 -12.33 15.55
C LYS A 289 0.71 -10.82 15.28
N VAL A 290 -0.40 -10.17 15.55
CA VAL A 290 -0.55 -8.71 15.47
C VAL A 290 -1.03 -8.20 16.80
N VAL A 291 -0.34 -7.24 17.38
CA VAL A 291 -0.79 -6.48 18.55
C VAL A 291 -1.21 -5.10 18.07
N VAL A 292 -2.48 -4.76 18.27
CA VAL A 292 -3.08 -3.51 17.82
C VAL A 292 -3.78 -2.79 18.98
N CYS A 293 -3.52 -1.50 19.16
CA CYS A 293 -4.24 -0.71 20.16
C CYS A 293 -5.63 -0.30 19.68
N ARG A 294 -5.75 0.24 18.46
CA ARG A 294 -7.01 0.76 17.92
C ARG A 294 -7.24 0.27 16.49
N ILE A 295 -8.43 -0.26 16.25
CA ILE A 295 -8.91 -0.53 14.90
C ILE A 295 -9.71 0.68 14.43
N VAL A 296 -9.42 1.16 13.24
CA VAL A 296 -10.15 2.25 12.59
C VAL A 296 -10.91 1.73 11.39
N GLU A 297 -12.02 2.39 11.09
CA GLU A 297 -12.71 2.23 9.82
C GLU A 297 -11.81 2.74 8.71
N ASP A 298 -11.83 2.05 7.56
CA ASP A 298 -10.97 2.39 6.45
C ASP A 298 -11.43 3.72 5.84
N MET A 299 -10.71 4.80 6.17
CA MET A 299 -10.85 6.09 5.52
C MET A 299 -10.22 5.99 4.12
N GLU A 300 -11.00 5.58 3.13
CA GLU A 300 -10.69 5.96 1.75
C GLU A 300 -10.76 7.49 1.69
N PHE A 301 -9.63 8.15 1.47
CA PHE A 301 -9.61 9.57 1.11
C PHE A 301 -10.47 9.73 -0.15
N SER A 302 -11.71 10.20 0.02
CA SER A 302 -12.46 10.79 -1.07
C SER A 302 -11.75 12.09 -1.41
N SER A 303 -11.01 12.11 -2.51
CA SER A 303 -10.44 13.31 -3.11
C SER A 303 -11.53 14.21 -3.73
N GLU A 304 -12.69 14.34 -3.07
CA GLU A 304 -13.87 15.09 -3.54
C GLU A 304 -14.20 16.30 -2.65
N ASP A 305 -13.39 16.59 -1.61
CA ASP A 305 -13.52 17.79 -0.78
C ASP A 305 -12.39 18.81 -1.05
N GLU A 306 -12.27 19.26 -2.30
CA GLU A 306 -11.67 20.55 -2.74
C GLU A 306 -12.42 21.06 -3.98
#